data_AF-A0ABC8TR59-F1
#
_entry.id   AF-A0ABC8TR59-F1
#
_cell.length_a   1.000
_cell.length_b   1.000
_cell.length_c   1.000
_cell.angle_alpha   90.00
_cell.angle_beta   90.00
_cell.angle_gamma   90.00
#
_symmetry.space_group_name_H-M   'P 1'
#
loop_
_entity.id
_entity.type
_entity.pdbx_description
1 polymer ?
#
loop_
_entity_poly.entity_id
_entity_poly.type
_entity_poly.pdbx_seq_one_letter_code
_entity_poly.pdbx_strand_id
1 'polypeptide(L)' 'MDDEKETKHLEALEGANSLLRLFQIDLLDYDSIVAAVNGTAGVFHLASPCIVDEVRDPEVKHIINILTN' A
#
# COMPACT_ATOMS: atom_id res chain seq x y z
N MET A 1 -8.74 -5.71 -5.72
CA MET A 1 -8.39 -6.05 -4.32
C MET A 1 -8.88 -7.46 -3.99
N ASP A 2 -8.71 -8.38 -4.94
CA ASP A 2 -9.62 -9.53 -5.02
C ASP A 2 -8.98 -10.79 -4.39
N ASP A 3 -7.76 -10.66 -3.87
CA ASP A 3 -7.08 -11.72 -3.13
C ASP A 3 -7.32 -11.57 -1.63
N GLU A 4 -8.27 -12.35 -1.12
CA GLU A 4 -8.56 -12.43 0.31
C GLU A 4 -7.33 -12.79 1.16
N LYS A 5 -6.33 -13.50 0.62
CA LYS A 5 -5.12 -13.84 1.37
C LYS A 5 -4.32 -12.58 1.72
N GLU A 6 -4.37 -11.57 0.86
CA GLU A 6 -3.65 -10.31 1.04
C GLU A 6 -4.41 -9.31 1.92
N THR A 7 -5.74 -9.29 1.90
CA THR A 7 -6.52 -8.21 2.54
C THR A 7 -7.22 -8.62 3.83
N LYS A 8 -7.65 -9.88 3.96
CA LYS A 8 -8.55 -10.32 5.05
C LYS A 8 -7.97 -10.14 6.45
N HIS A 9 -6.65 -10.31 6.59
CA HIS A 9 -5.99 -10.13 7.87
C HIS A 9 -5.93 -8.67 8.32
N LEU A 10 -5.92 -7.72 7.38
CA LEU A 10 -5.99 -6.28 7.66
C LEU A 10 -7.42 -5.87 8.03
N GLU A 11 -8.41 -6.39 7.32
CA GLU A 11 -9.83 -6.16 7.62
C GLU A 11 -10.26 -6.74 8.97
N ALA A 12 -9.55 -7.76 9.48
CA ALA A 12 -9.79 -8.35 10.78
C ALA A 12 -9.21 -7.54 11.96
N LEU A 13 -8.45 -6.47 11.71
CA LEU A 13 -7.89 -5.62 12.76
C LEU A 13 -9.00 -4.86 13.51
N GLU A 14 -8.77 -4.63 14.81
CA GLU A 14 -9.66 -3.80 15.61
C GLU A 14 -9.78 -2.39 15.02
N GLY A 15 -11.01 -1.96 14.75
CA GLY A 15 -11.28 -0.64 14.16
C GLY A 15 -11.17 -0.56 12.63
N ALA A 16 -10.82 -1.66 11.93
CA ALA A 16 -10.64 -1.66 10.47
C ALA A 16 -11.87 -1.13 9.72
N ASN A 17 -13.08 -1.48 10.15
CA ASN A 17 -14.33 -1.05 9.50
C ASN A 17 -14.53 0.48 9.45
N SER A 18 -13.83 1.25 10.29
CA SER A 18 -13.92 2.71 10.35
C SER A 18 -12.62 3.44 10.06
N LEU A 19 -11.47 2.81 10.34
CA LEU A 19 -10.14 3.42 10.29
C LEU A 19 -9.26 2.85 9.16
N LEU A 20 -9.70 1.77 8.51
CA LEU A 20 -8.95 1.16 7.41
C LEU A 20 -9.67 1.42 6.09
N ARG A 21 -8.96 2.02 5.16
CA ARG A 21 -9.33 2.03 3.75
C ARG A 21 -8.19 1.43 2.95
N LEU A 22 -8.50 0.39 2.19
CA LEU A 22 -7.55 -0.23 1.30
C LEU A 22 -7.69 0.40 -0.10
N PHE A 23 -6.56 0.73 -0.70
CA PHE A 23 -6.46 1.20 -2.08
C PHE A 23 -5.55 0.27 -2.87
N GLN A 24 -5.93 -0.02 -4.12
CA GLN A 24 -5.06 -0.66 -5.09
C GLN A 24 -4.32 0.44 -5.85
N ILE A 25 -2.98 0.46 -5.78
CA ILE A 25 -2.15 1.43 -6.49
C ILE A 25 -1.00 0.75 -7.24
N ASP A 26 -0.52 1.40 -8.30
CA ASP A 26 0.75 1.07 -8.96
C ASP A 26 1.74 2.20 -8.63
N LEU A 27 2.90 1.89 -8.04
CA LEU A 27 3.88 2.92 -7.68
C LEU A 27 4.41 3.72 -8.87
N LEU A 28 4.30 3.19 -10.09
CA LEU A 28 4.72 3.92 -11.28
C LEU A 28 3.57 4.69 -11.94
N ASP A 29 2.35 4.57 -11.41
CA ASP A 29 1.20 5.37 -11.80
C ASP A 29 0.93 6.47 -10.77
N TYR A 30 1.37 7.67 -11.12
CA TYR A 30 1.21 8.87 -10.29
C TYR A 30 -0.25 9.14 -9.89
N ASP A 31 -1.20 8.95 -10.81
CA ASP A 31 -2.60 9.24 -10.53
C ASP A 31 -3.18 8.27 -9.51
N SER A 32 -2.74 7.01 -9.54
CA SER A 32 -3.12 6.01 -8.53
C SER A 32 -2.60 6.37 -7.13
N ILE A 33 -1.37 6.91 -7.04
CA ILE A 33 -0.79 7.38 -5.78
C ILE A 33 -1.56 8.59 -5.26
N VAL A 34 -1.80 9.59 -6.11
CA VAL A 34 -2.55 10.80 -5.73
C VAL A 34 -3.92 10.44 -5.19
N ALA A 35 -4.64 9.51 -5.83
CA ALA A 35 -5.95 9.07 -5.37
C ALA A 35 -5.91 8.45 -3.95
N ALA A 36 -4.86 7.72 -3.61
CA ALA A 36 -4.71 7.09 -2.29
C ALA A 36 -4.30 8.08 -1.19
N VAL A 37 -3.49 9.10 -1.50
CA VAL A 37 -2.95 10.03 -0.48
C VAL A 37 -3.73 11.33 -0.35
N ASN A 38 -4.65 11.63 -1.26
CA ASN A 38 -5.43 12.86 -1.23
C ASN A 38 -6.25 12.98 0.06
N GLY A 39 -6.13 14.11 0.76
CA GLY A 39 -6.82 14.38 2.02
C GLY A 39 -6.15 13.77 3.27
N THR A 40 -5.01 13.09 3.11
CA THR A 40 -4.24 12.58 4.26
C THR A 40 -3.39 13.68 4.90
N ALA A 41 -3.17 13.58 6.21
CA ALA A 41 -2.27 14.49 6.93
C ALA A 41 -0.78 14.15 6.75
N GLY A 42 -0.48 12.92 6.33
CA GLY A 42 0.88 12.44 6.12
C GLY A 42 0.88 11.03 5.53
N VAL A 43 2.01 10.64 4.93
CA VAL A 43 2.16 9.37 4.23
C VAL A 43 3.36 8.62 4.81
N PHE A 44 3.15 7.34 5.14
CA PHE A 44 4.23 6.42 5.49
C PHE A 44 4.51 5.50 4.32
N HIS A 45 5.69 5.63 3.71
CA HIS A 45 6.16 4.70 2.68
C HIS A 45 6.88 3.54 3.35
N LEU A 46 6.17 2.43 3.62
CA LEU A 46 6.72 1.23 4.26
C LEU A 46 7.10 0.12 3.28
N ALA A 47 6.60 0.21 2.06
CA ALA A 47 6.72 -0.86 1.11
C ALA A 47 8.08 -0.80 0.41
N SER A 48 8.94 -1.73 0.79
CA SER A 48 10.24 -1.98 0.19
C SER A 48 10.31 -3.46 -0.17
N PRO A 49 10.96 -3.84 -1.27
CA PRO A 49 11.21 -5.23 -1.59
C PRO A 49 11.99 -5.89 -0.46
N CYS A 50 11.47 -7.01 0.05
CA CYS A 50 12.19 -7.85 1.00
C CYS A 50 12.90 -8.95 0.21
N ILE A 51 13.98 -8.59 -0.47
CA ILE A 51 14.83 -9.52 -1.21
C ILE A 51 16.07 -9.87 -0.39
N VAL A 52 16.55 -11.11 -0.53
CA VAL A 52 17.77 -11.57 0.15
C VAL A 52 19.03 -11.10 -0.61
N ASP A 53 18.88 -10.79 -1.89
CA ASP A 53 19.95 -10.33 -2.77
C ASP A 53 20.14 -8.80 -2.72
N GLU A 54 21.31 -8.34 -3.15
CA GLU A 54 21.66 -6.93 -3.20
C GLU A 54 20.72 -6.16 -4.15
N VAL A 55 20.10 -5.09 -3.63
CA VAL A 55 19.21 -4.21 -4.41
C VAL A 55 20.08 -3.37 -5.36
N ARG A 56 20.13 -3.77 -6.63
CA ARG A 56 20.87 -3.05 -7.68
C ARG A 56 20.13 -1.84 -8.24
N ASP A 57 18.81 -1.88 -8.17
CA ASP A 57 17.92 -0.80 -8.59
C ASP A 57 16.79 -0.68 -7.55
N PRO A 58 16.73 0.41 -6.78
CA PRO A 58 15.69 0.61 -5.77
C PRO A 58 14.30 0.92 -6.38
N GLU A 59 14.20 1.23 -7.68
CA GLU A 59 12.97 1.72 -8.34
C GLU A 59 12.20 0.65 -9.13
N VAL A 60 12.56 -0.63 -9.02
CA VAL A 60 11.86 -1.72 -9.73
C VAL A 60 10.34 -1.66 -9.41
N LYS A 61 9.48 -1.79 -10.43
CA LYS A 61 8.00 -1.70 -10.35
C LYS A 61 7.39 -2.47 -9.17
N HIS A 62 6.63 -1.81 -8.32
CA HIS A 62 5.81 -2.48 -7.29
C HIS A 62 4.36 -1.94 -7.26
N ILE A 63 3.40 -2.87 -7.24
CA ILE A 63 2.00 -2.62 -6.86
C ILE A 63 1.95 -2.72 -5.33
N ILE A 64 1.51 -1.67 -4.64
CA ILE A 64 1.54 -1.62 -3.17
C ILE A 64 0.16 -1.25 -2.65
N ASN A 65 -0.28 -1.84 -1.55
CA ASN A 65 -1.48 -1.39 -0.86
C ASN A 65 -1.07 -0.32 0.15
N ILE A 66 -1.48 0.93 -0.04
CA ILE A 66 -1.23 2.00 0.94
C ILE A 66 -2.26 1.90 2.06
N LEU A 67 -1.78 1.93 3.31
CA LEU A 67 -2.58 2.11 4.52
C LEU A 67 -2.57 3.59 4.89
N THR A 68 -3.74 4.23 4.85
CA THR A 68 -3.91 5.61 5.35
C THR A 68 -4.81 5.57 6.60
N ASN A 69 -4.44 6.35 7.62
CA ASN A 69 -5.23 6.60 8.84
C ASN A 69 -6.37 7.58 8.55
#